data_AF-A0A1B4FTI5-F1
#
_entry.id   AF-A0A1B4FTI5-F1
#
_cell.length_a   1.000
_cell.length_b   1.000
_cell.length_c   1.000
_cell.angle_alpha   90.00
_cell.angle_beta   90.00
_cell.angle_gamma   90.00
#
_symmetry.space_group_name_H-M   'P 1'
#
loop_
_entity.id
_entity.type
_entity.pdbx_description
1 polymer ?
#
loop_
_entity_poly.entity_id
_entity_poly.type
_entity_poly.pdbx_seq_one_letter_code
_entity_poly.pdbx_strand_id
1 'polypeptide(L)'
;MVMATYKELLAQLGVLKQQAKTARAVELPDVLVELRRKIVKYGLTQKDLFPPRLGRPKKADALPKPRYRDPETGATWTGRGRAPAWIAGQDRERFLIE
;
A
#
# COMPACT_ATOMS: atom_id res chain seq x y z
N MET A 1 22.96 37.14 24.16
CA MET A 1 23.21 36.20 23.04
C MET A 1 22.52 36.77 21.81
N VAL A 2 23.27 37.08 20.76
CA VAL A 2 22.66 37.40 19.46
C VAL A 2 22.23 36.07 18.84
N MET A 3 20.93 35.90 18.59
CA MET A 3 20.44 34.73 17.86
C MET A 3 20.73 34.88 16.38
N ALA A 4 21.16 33.79 15.74
CA ALA A 4 21.34 33.76 14.28
C ALA A 4 20.02 34.11 13.58
N THR A 5 20.11 34.84 12.48
CA THR A 5 18.94 35.21 11.69
C THR A 5 18.35 33.95 11.01
N TYR A 6 17.06 33.99 10.68
CA TYR A 6 16.39 32.88 10.01
C TYR A 6 17.11 32.43 8.72
N LYS A 7 17.67 33.38 7.96
CA LYS A 7 18.41 33.10 6.72
C LYS A 7 19.73 32.36 7.00
N GLU A 8 20.43 32.72 8.06
CA GLU A 8 21.68 32.05 8.47
C GLU A 8 21.40 30.64 8.97
N LEU A 9 20.33 30.44 9.75
CA LEU A 9 19.89 29.12 10.20
C LEU A 9 19.56 28.19 9.02
N LEU A 10 18.90 28.70 7.98
CA LEU A 10 18.63 27.93 6.76
C LEU A 10 19.91 27.54 6.01
N ALA A 11 20.89 28.45 5.92
CA ALA A 11 22.17 28.17 5.30
C ALA A 11 22.94 27.08 6.06
N GLN A 12 23.00 27.18 7.39
CA GLN A 12 23.62 26.17 8.27
C GLN A 12 22.94 24.80 8.12
N LEU A 13 21.61 24.77 8.04
CA LEU A 13 20.85 23.54 7.81
C LEU A 13 21.16 22.91 6.44
N GLY A 14 21.38 23.73 5.41
CA GLY A 14 21.84 23.27 4.10
C GLY A 14 23.19 22.57 4.17
N VAL A 15 24.16 23.19 4.86
CA VAL A 15 25.50 22.63 5.08
C VAL A 15 25.42 21.32 5.86
N LEU A 16 24.71 21.30 7.00
CA LEU A 16 24.53 20.10 7.82
C LEU A 16 23.86 18.97 7.04
N LYS A 17 22.88 19.27 6.18
CA LYS A 17 22.27 18.26 5.31
C LYS A 17 23.27 17.66 4.32
N GLN A 18 24.16 18.47 3.75
CA GLN A 18 25.20 17.96 2.84
C GLN A 18 26.26 17.14 3.59
N GLN A 19 26.65 17.57 4.79
CA GLN A 19 27.53 16.80 5.66
C GLN A 19 26.91 15.46 6.05
N ALA A 20 25.63 15.42 6.40
CA ALA A 20 24.93 14.18 6.69
C ALA A 20 24.86 13.23 5.48
N LYS A 21 24.67 13.78 4.27
CA LYS A 21 24.66 12.99 3.02
C LYS A 21 26.04 12.42 2.72
N THR A 22 27.09 13.22 2.87
CA THR A 22 28.47 12.77 2.60
C THR A 22 28.91 11.72 3.62
N ALA A 23 28.65 11.93 4.92
CA ALA A 23 28.88 10.91 5.95
C ALA A 23 28.15 9.60 5.62
N ARG A 24 26.86 9.68 5.26
CA ARG A 24 26.10 8.50 4.85
C ARG A 24 26.69 7.82 3.61
N ALA A 25 27.16 8.57 2.62
CA ALA A 25 27.74 8.00 1.40
C ALA A 25 29.06 7.25 1.67
N VAL A 26 29.82 7.68 2.70
CA VAL A 26 31.05 7.01 3.15
C VAL A 26 30.73 5.74 3.94
N GLU A 27 29.74 5.78 4.83
CA GLU A 27 29.39 4.64 5.70
C GLU A 27 28.59 3.54 4.98
N LEU A 28 27.74 3.92 4.01
CA LEU A 28 26.79 2.99 3.39
C LEU A 28 27.45 1.79 2.69
N PRO A 29 28.58 1.92 1.96
CA PRO A 29 29.27 0.78 1.36
C PRO A 29 29.72 -0.26 2.40
N ASP A 30 30.28 0.18 3.52
CA ASP A 30 30.77 -0.71 4.57
C ASP A 30 29.61 -1.45 5.24
N VAL A 31 28.53 -0.74 5.54
CA VAL A 31 27.30 -1.35 6.07
C VAL A 31 26.73 -2.38 5.09
N LEU A 32 26.75 -2.09 3.79
CA LEU A 32 26.27 -3.03 2.76
C LEU A 32 27.14 -4.29 2.70
N VAL A 33 28.46 -4.17 2.84
CA VAL A 33 29.38 -5.33 2.89
C VAL A 33 29.09 -6.18 4.13
N GLU A 34 28.90 -5.55 5.28
CA GLU A 34 28.58 -6.26 6.52
C GLU A 34 27.23 -6.99 6.42
N LEU A 35 26.20 -6.32 5.89
CA LEU A 35 24.88 -6.90 5.68
C LEU A 35 24.95 -8.08 4.70
N ARG A 36 25.65 -7.94 3.57
CA ARG A 36 25.82 -9.04 2.60
C ARG A 36 26.50 -10.25 3.26
N ARG A 37 27.52 -10.03 4.09
CA ARG A 37 28.19 -11.10 4.84
C ARG A 37 27.22 -11.81 5.78
N LYS A 38 26.39 -11.06 6.51
CA LYS A 38 25.36 -11.63 7.40
C LYS A 38 24.30 -12.41 6.61
N ILE A 39 23.84 -11.87 5.48
CA ILE A 39 22.87 -12.54 4.59
C ILE A 39 23.39 -13.91 4.15
N VAL A 40 24.62 -13.97 3.66
CA VAL A 40 25.23 -15.24 3.21
C VAL A 40 25.45 -16.20 4.39
N LYS A 41 25.98 -15.69 5.52
CA LYS A 41 26.30 -16.51 6.71
C LYS A 41 25.07 -17.25 7.26
N TYR A 42 23.92 -16.58 7.29
CA TYR A 42 22.69 -17.11 7.86
C TYR A 42 21.71 -17.63 6.79
N GLY A 43 22.08 -17.60 5.51
CA GLY A 43 21.20 -18.01 4.40
C GLY A 43 19.91 -17.17 4.33
N LEU A 44 19.97 -15.90 4.71
CA LEU A 44 18.79 -15.03 4.74
C LEU A 44 18.31 -14.76 3.32
N THR A 45 17.00 -14.83 3.13
CA THR A 45 16.35 -14.49 1.86
C THR A 45 15.66 -13.14 1.96
N GLN A 46 15.24 -12.60 0.81
CA GLN A 46 14.47 -11.35 0.78
C GLN A 46 13.21 -11.41 1.65
N LYS A 47 12.59 -12.60 1.82
CA LYS A 47 11.39 -12.78 2.64
C LYS A 47 11.67 -12.60 4.13
N ASP A 48 12.88 -12.96 4.57
CA ASP A 48 13.31 -12.85 5.97
C ASP A 48 13.69 -11.42 6.34
N LEU A 49 14.20 -10.66 5.36
CA LEU A 49 14.57 -9.25 5.51
C LEU A 49 13.39 -8.29 5.33
N PHE A 50 12.45 -8.65 4.46
CA PHE A 50 11.28 -7.86 4.12
C PHE A 50 10.01 -8.70 4.25
N PRO A 51 9.60 -9.03 5.49
CA PRO A 51 8.38 -9.77 5.69
C PRO A 51 7.20 -8.97 5.10
N PRO A 52 6.25 -9.63 4.42
CA PRO A 52 5.03 -8.96 4.00
C PRO A 52 4.38 -8.35 5.24
N ARG A 53 4.03 -7.06 5.18
CA ARG A 53 3.41 -6.36 6.31
C ARG A 53 2.18 -7.14 6.77
N LEU A 54 2.27 -7.83 7.91
CA LEU A 54 1.13 -8.41 8.60
C LEU A 54 0.19 -7.24 8.93
N GLY A 55 -0.91 -7.11 8.21
CA GLY A 55 -1.90 -6.06 8.48
C GLY A 55 -2.49 -5.35 7.27
N ARG A 56 -2.02 -5.60 6.04
CA ARG A 56 -2.80 -5.20 4.86
C ARG A 56 -3.53 -6.43 4.30
N PRO A 57 -4.83 -6.61 4.59
CA PRO A 57 -5.59 -7.60 3.85
C PRO A 57 -5.46 -7.26 2.36
N LYS A 58 -4.98 -8.22 1.58
CA LYS A 58 -5.10 -8.18 0.12
C LYS A 58 -6.59 -7.99 -0.14
N LYS A 59 -7.01 -6.84 -0.68
CA LYS A 59 -8.33 -6.70 -1.34
C LYS A 59 -8.29 -7.53 -2.62
N ALA A 60 -8.15 -8.84 -2.49
CA ALA A 60 -8.32 -9.79 -3.56
C ALA A 60 -9.66 -10.48 -3.27
N ASP A 61 -10.62 -10.19 -4.14
CA ASP A 61 -11.78 -11.04 -4.43
C ASP A 61 -12.86 -11.21 -3.35
N ALA A 62 -13.32 -10.10 -2.79
CA ALA A 62 -14.73 -10.01 -2.40
C ALA A 62 -15.47 -9.13 -3.42
N LEU A 63 -15.50 -9.59 -4.68
CA LEU A 63 -16.59 -9.15 -5.56
C LEU A 63 -17.89 -9.52 -4.82
N PRO A 64 -18.78 -8.56 -4.51
CA PRO A 64 -19.98 -8.89 -3.79
C PRO A 64 -20.77 -9.92 -4.61
N LYS A 65 -21.09 -11.06 -4.00
CA LYS A 65 -21.90 -12.11 -4.64
C LYS A 65 -23.15 -11.45 -5.23
N PRO A 66 -23.49 -11.72 -6.51
CA PRO A 66 -24.71 -11.19 -7.07
C PRO A 66 -25.91 -11.69 -6.28
N ARG A 67 -26.75 -10.78 -5.82
CA ARG A 67 -27.90 -11.07 -4.97
C ARG A 67 -29.18 -11.21 -5.79
N TYR A 68 -29.21 -10.66 -7.01
CA TYR A 68 -30.36 -10.70 -7.90
C TYR A 68 -29.97 -11.12 -9.31
N ARG A 69 -30.83 -11.89 -10.00
CA ARG A 69 -30.68 -12.30 -11.41
C ARG A 69 -31.95 -12.03 -12.20
N ASP A 70 -31.78 -11.53 -13.41
CA ASP A 70 -32.84 -11.42 -14.41
C ASP A 70 -33.16 -12.81 -14.99
N PRO A 71 -34.42 -13.30 -14.91
CA PRO A 71 -34.82 -14.58 -15.48
C PRO A 71 -34.82 -14.59 -17.02
N GLU A 72 -34.94 -13.42 -17.67
CA GLU A 72 -35.02 -13.34 -19.13
C GLU A 72 -33.63 -13.26 -19.78
N THR A 73 -32.75 -12.42 -19.23
CA THR A 73 -31.42 -12.17 -19.81
C THR A 73 -30.26 -12.82 -19.06
N GLY A 74 -30.51 -13.31 -17.85
CA GLY A 74 -29.48 -13.86 -16.98
C GLY A 74 -28.55 -12.82 -16.36
N ALA A 75 -28.78 -11.52 -16.57
CA ALA A 75 -28.00 -10.43 -15.98
C ALA A 75 -28.07 -10.45 -14.46
N THR A 76 -26.95 -10.18 -13.78
CA THR A 76 -26.87 -10.26 -12.32
C THR A 76 -26.57 -8.90 -11.67
N TRP A 77 -27.17 -8.64 -10.51
CA TRP A 77 -26.97 -7.41 -9.76
C TRP A 77 -26.71 -7.70 -8.29
N THR A 78 -25.75 -6.99 -7.70
CA THR A 78 -25.28 -7.21 -6.32
C THR A 78 -26.18 -6.55 -5.26
N GLY A 79 -27.23 -5.83 -5.69
CA GLY A 79 -28.11 -5.05 -4.82
C GLY A 79 -27.48 -3.75 -4.31
N ARG A 80 -26.26 -3.43 -4.73
CA ARG A 80 -25.56 -2.17 -4.41
C ARG A 80 -25.48 -1.28 -5.65
N GLY A 81 -25.72 0.02 -5.48
CA GLY A 81 -25.66 1.02 -6.55
C GLY A 81 -26.99 1.24 -7.28
N ARG A 82 -26.95 1.81 -8.48
CA ARG A 82 -28.14 2.05 -9.31
C ARG A 82 -28.75 0.72 -9.75
N ALA A 83 -30.05 0.55 -9.49
CA ALA A 83 -30.78 -0.62 -9.93
C ALA A 83 -30.86 -0.66 -11.47
N PRO A 84 -30.58 -1.82 -12.10
CA PRO A 84 -30.82 -2.03 -13.52
C PRO A 84 -32.31 -1.90 -13.89
N ALA A 85 -32.60 -1.60 -15.17
CA ALA A 85 -33.96 -1.37 -15.63
C ALA A 85 -34.92 -2.56 -15.44
N TRP A 86 -34.40 -3.80 -15.46
CA TRP A 86 -35.18 -5.03 -15.33
C TRP A 86 -35.71 -5.28 -13.90
N ILE A 87 -35.06 -4.76 -12.86
CA ILE A 87 -35.50 -4.87 -11.45
C ILE A 87 -36.01 -3.54 -10.88
N ALA A 88 -35.75 -2.42 -11.56
CA ALA A 88 -36.20 -1.10 -11.12
C ALA A 88 -37.74 -0.98 -11.21
N GLY A 89 -38.39 -0.78 -10.07
CA GLY A 89 -39.85 -0.62 -9.99
C GLY A 89 -40.65 -1.93 -9.92
N GLN A 90 -39.97 -3.10 -9.96
CA GLN A 90 -40.59 -4.41 -9.77
C GLN A 90 -40.33 -4.95 -8.35
N ASP A 91 -41.07 -6.00 -8.00
CA ASP A 91 -40.85 -6.73 -6.75
C ASP A 91 -39.51 -7.49 -6.81
N ARG A 92 -38.58 -7.08 -5.95
CA ARG A 92 -37.17 -7.51 -5.99
C ARG A 92 -36.98 -8.93 -5.49
N GLU A 93 -37.92 -9.45 -4.71
CA GLU A 93 -37.87 -10.80 -4.15
C GLU A 93 -37.96 -11.86 -5.26
N ARG A 94 -38.66 -11.54 -6.36
CA ARG A 94 -38.79 -12.42 -7.53
C ARG A 94 -37.49 -12.66 -8.28
N PHE A 95 -36.51 -11.78 -8.10
CA PHE A 95 -35.21 -11.84 -8.78
C PHE A 95 -34.09 -12.30 -7.84
N LEU A 96 -34.39 -12.60 -6.56
CA LEU A 96 -33.38 -12.94 -5.57
C LEU A 96 -32.73 -14.29 -5.88
N ILE A 97 -31.40 -14.33 -5.82
CA ILE A 97 -30.60 -15.56 -5.89
C ILE A 97 -30.10 -15.83 -4.46
N GLU A 98 -30.26 -17.07 -3.98
CA GLU A 98 -29.76 -17.52 -2.68
C GLU A 98 -28.27 -17.91 -2.71
#